data_AF-A0A9E1IWM3-F1
#
_entry.id   AF-A0A9E1IWM3-F1
#
_cell.length_a   1.000
_cell.length_b   1.000
_cell.length_c   1.000
_cell.angle_alpha   90.00
_cell.angle_beta   90.00
_cell.angle_gamma   90.00
#
_symmetry.space_group_name_H-M   'P 1'
#
loop_
_entity.id
_entity.type
_entity.pdbx_description
1 polymer ?
#
loop_
_entity_poly.entity_id
_entity_poly.type
_entity_poly.pdbx_seq_one_letter_code
_entity_poly.pdbx_strand_id
1 'polypeptide(L)'
;MIFKNKYLILFCVFLLWTSWAESQEHHFTNPKVRVQITPDTLNIFTTGYPDHKWEKVNPNRPTEQNFSFKIPRYPKIASRTTSVPSRGPIGVAINGVVFFGPEDREGNIALENHGLDSCRGHPTPNGVYHYHCTPGCVHRDSSRQHSPVIGYAFDGFKIYGLQGEGGQPPANLDKCNGHTDEGRGYHYHTTEGFPFVLGCYRGTPIAASYDRNQQGRSRDERGQRSGGDSMRQYCDAGRQRYCPNMPPSREMMECMKRNQNNFSAQCQQALQNHRPPPGSRRGR
;
A
#
# COMPACT_ATOMS: atom_id res chain seq x y z
N MET A 1 -31.72 -32.04 -31.85
CA MET A 1 -31.51 -31.86 -30.39
C MET A 1 -30.97 -33.19 -29.88
N ILE A 2 -29.77 -33.40 -29.34
CA ILE A 2 -28.83 -32.60 -28.54
C ILE A 2 -27.42 -33.15 -28.84
N PHE A 3 -26.58 -32.41 -29.58
CA PHE A 3 -25.15 -32.69 -29.76
C PHE A 3 -24.36 -31.42 -29.41
N LYS A 4 -24.42 -31.01 -28.14
CA LYS A 4 -23.61 -29.90 -27.61
C LYS A 4 -23.39 -30.11 -26.11
N ASN A 5 -22.48 -31.01 -25.69
CA ASN A 5 -21.97 -30.95 -24.31
C ASN A 5 -20.69 -31.73 -23.95
N LYS A 6 -19.93 -32.26 -24.92
CA LYS A 6 -18.65 -32.95 -24.60
C LYS A 6 -17.43 -32.03 -24.68
N TYR A 7 -17.49 -30.94 -25.46
CA TYR A 7 -16.40 -29.96 -25.58
C TYR A 7 -16.36 -28.92 -24.45
N LEU A 8 -17.49 -28.70 -23.76
CA LEU A 8 -17.58 -27.70 -22.69
C LEU A 8 -16.87 -28.16 -21.41
N ILE A 9 -16.89 -29.46 -21.13
CA ILE A 9 -16.27 -30.04 -19.92
C ILE A 9 -14.75 -30.12 -20.09
N LEU A 10 -14.24 -30.48 -21.28
CA LEU A 10 -12.80 -30.54 -21.55
C LEU A 10 -12.13 -29.16 -21.51
N PHE A 11 -12.81 -28.11 -22.00
CA PHE A 11 -12.31 -26.73 -21.95
C PHE A 11 -12.25 -26.17 -20.52
N CYS A 12 -13.24 -26.49 -19.67
CA CYS A 12 -13.24 -26.04 -18.28
C CYS A 12 -12.11 -26.67 -17.45
N VAL A 13 -11.79 -27.96 -17.67
CA VAL A 13 -10.70 -28.62 -16.95
C VAL A 13 -9.33 -28.08 -17.39
N PHE A 14 -9.13 -27.76 -18.67
CA PHE A 14 -7.89 -27.16 -19.18
C PHE A 14 -7.67 -25.73 -18.64
N LEU A 15 -8.72 -24.89 -18.60
CA LEU A 15 -8.65 -23.51 -18.09
C LEU A 15 -8.43 -23.42 -16.57
N LEU A 16 -8.95 -24.40 -15.81
CA LEU A 16 -8.73 -24.47 -14.36
C LEU A 16 -7.33 -24.95 -14.01
N TRP A 17 -6.74 -25.85 -14.79
CA TRP A 17 -5.37 -26.34 -14.57
C TRP A 17 -4.32 -25.27 -14.91
N THR A 18 -4.52 -24.48 -15.97
CA THR A 18 -3.59 -23.40 -16.33
C THR A 18 -3.62 -22.26 -15.31
N SER A 19 -4.80 -21.83 -14.85
CA SER A 19 -4.89 -20.70 -13.91
C SER A 19 -4.31 -20.99 -12.51
N TRP A 20 -4.31 -22.26 -12.09
CA TRP A 20 -3.68 -22.69 -10.84
C TRP A 20 -2.16 -22.80 -10.98
N ALA A 21 -1.64 -23.30 -12.10
CA ALA A 21 -0.21 -23.33 -12.37
C ALA A 21 0.37 -21.91 -12.56
N GLU A 22 -0.37 -21.02 -13.24
CA GLU A 22 0.01 -19.62 -13.48
C GLU A 22 0.02 -18.76 -12.19
N SER A 23 -0.85 -19.05 -11.22
CA SER A 23 -0.81 -18.36 -9.93
C SER A 23 0.41 -18.75 -9.08
N GLN A 24 0.89 -20.00 -9.23
CA GLN A 24 2.11 -20.48 -8.59
C GLN A 24 3.37 -19.82 -9.17
N GLU A 25 3.43 -19.56 -10.49
CA GLU A 25 4.54 -18.81 -11.12
C GLU A 25 4.72 -17.40 -10.56
N HIS A 26 3.63 -16.79 -10.06
CA HIS A 26 3.63 -15.47 -9.42
C HIS A 26 3.45 -15.52 -7.91
N HIS A 27 3.63 -16.71 -7.31
CA HIS A 27 3.70 -16.93 -5.87
C HIS A 27 2.43 -16.52 -5.10
N PHE A 28 1.25 -16.54 -5.72
CA PHE A 28 0.00 -16.34 -4.98
C PHE A 28 -0.33 -17.57 -4.13
N THR A 29 -0.54 -17.37 -2.83
CA THR A 29 -0.63 -18.45 -1.83
C THR A 29 -2.05 -18.92 -1.58
N ASN A 30 -3.04 -18.07 -1.84
CA ASN A 30 -4.44 -18.36 -1.56
C ASN A 30 -5.12 -18.94 -2.81
N PRO A 31 -5.69 -20.16 -2.75
CA PRO A 31 -6.31 -20.81 -3.91
C PRO A 31 -7.58 -20.10 -4.42
N LYS A 32 -8.14 -19.15 -3.65
CA LYS A 32 -9.24 -18.28 -4.09
C LYS A 32 -8.76 -17.10 -4.92
N VAL A 33 -7.44 -16.87 -5.03
CA VAL A 33 -6.87 -15.88 -5.94
C VAL A 33 -6.68 -16.53 -7.30
N ARG A 34 -7.36 -15.98 -8.29
CA ARG A 34 -7.21 -16.38 -9.69
C ARG A 34 -6.41 -15.32 -10.42
N VAL A 35 -5.37 -15.74 -11.11
CA VAL A 35 -4.57 -14.86 -11.96
C VAL A 35 -4.80 -15.26 -13.40
N GLN A 36 -5.02 -14.27 -14.26
CA GLN A 36 -5.00 -14.44 -15.70
C GLN A 36 -3.86 -13.59 -16.25
N ILE A 37 -2.87 -14.26 -16.84
CA ILE A 37 -1.70 -13.61 -17.42
C ILE A 37 -2.01 -13.22 -18.86
N THR A 38 -1.67 -11.99 -19.22
CA THR A 38 -1.61 -11.53 -20.61
C THR A 38 -0.17 -11.13 -20.95
N PRO A 39 0.14 -10.79 -22.21
CA PRO A 39 1.46 -10.25 -22.56
C PRO A 39 1.84 -9.02 -21.71
N ASP A 40 0.87 -8.16 -21.39
CA ASP A 40 1.14 -6.86 -20.76
C ASP A 40 0.73 -6.79 -19.29
N THR A 41 -0.21 -7.63 -18.84
CA THR A 41 -0.83 -7.52 -17.52
C THR A 41 -0.96 -8.85 -16.77
N LEU A 42 -0.90 -8.74 -15.45
CA LEU A 42 -1.44 -9.70 -14.51
C LEU A 42 -2.86 -9.24 -14.14
N ASN A 43 -3.88 -9.99 -14.56
CA ASN A 43 -5.26 -9.74 -14.17
C ASN A 43 -5.58 -10.59 -12.94
N ILE A 44 -5.69 -9.96 -11.78
CA ILE A 44 -5.86 -10.61 -10.48
C ILE A 44 -7.32 -10.50 -10.06
N PHE A 45 -7.94 -11.64 -9.80
CA PHE A 45 -9.28 -11.77 -9.27
C PHE A 45 -9.20 -12.35 -7.86
N THR A 46 -9.73 -11.63 -6.87
CA THR A 46 -9.61 -12.02 -5.46
C THR A 46 -10.85 -11.60 -4.67
N THR A 47 -11.18 -12.38 -3.65
CA THR A 47 -12.23 -12.01 -2.69
C THR A 47 -11.73 -10.99 -1.66
N GLY A 48 -10.42 -10.72 -1.58
CA GLY A 48 -9.84 -9.86 -0.56
C GLY A 48 -10.00 -10.38 0.87
N TYR A 49 -10.51 -11.60 1.04
CA TYR A 49 -10.74 -12.20 2.34
C TYR A 49 -9.44 -12.83 2.86
N PRO A 50 -9.03 -12.57 4.11
CA PRO A 50 -7.78 -13.11 4.64
C PRO A 50 -7.83 -14.63 4.71
N ASP A 51 -6.77 -15.29 4.25
CA ASP A 51 -6.54 -16.74 4.39
C ASP A 51 -5.93 -17.13 5.74
N HIS A 52 -5.76 -16.15 6.62
CA HIS A 52 -5.32 -16.30 8.00
C HIS A 52 -6.43 -15.90 8.98
N LYS A 53 -6.25 -16.25 10.24
CA LYS A 53 -7.13 -15.77 11.32
C LYS A 53 -6.98 -14.25 11.46
N TRP A 54 -8.10 -13.54 11.57
CA TRP A 54 -8.16 -12.11 11.87
C TRP A 54 -8.75 -11.89 13.27
N GLU A 55 -8.48 -10.73 13.86
CA GLU A 55 -8.97 -10.37 15.19
C GLU A 55 -9.99 -9.23 15.10
N LYS A 56 -11.00 -9.25 15.97
CA LYS A 56 -11.99 -8.17 16.02
C LYS A 56 -11.42 -6.96 16.76
N VAL A 57 -10.68 -6.13 16.03
CA VAL A 57 -10.07 -4.88 16.52
C VAL A 57 -10.95 -3.64 16.29
N ASN A 58 -12.03 -3.79 15.54
CA ASN A 58 -13.05 -2.76 15.35
C ASN A 58 -14.46 -3.41 15.28
N PRO A 59 -15.56 -2.62 15.24
CA PRO A 59 -16.91 -3.16 15.18
C PRO A 59 -17.24 -3.96 13.90
N ASN A 60 -16.44 -3.80 12.85
CA ASN A 60 -16.70 -4.38 11.53
C ASN A 60 -16.24 -5.84 11.47
N ARG A 61 -16.64 -6.53 10.38
CA ARG A 61 -16.24 -7.91 10.09
C ARG A 61 -15.85 -8.00 8.61
N PRO A 62 -14.80 -8.76 8.26
CA PRO A 62 -14.44 -8.99 6.88
C PRO A 62 -15.51 -9.86 6.19
N THR A 63 -15.78 -9.54 4.94
CA THR A 63 -16.67 -10.29 4.04
C THR A 63 -15.97 -10.49 2.70
N GLU A 64 -16.36 -11.53 1.96
CA GLU A 64 -15.81 -11.74 0.62
C GLU A 64 -16.24 -10.59 -0.31
N GLN A 65 -15.27 -10.07 -1.04
CA GLN A 65 -15.44 -9.03 -2.06
C GLN A 65 -15.35 -9.66 -3.46
N ASN A 66 -15.43 -8.84 -4.51
CA ASN A 66 -15.24 -9.27 -5.89
C ASN A 66 -14.27 -8.32 -6.61
N PHE A 67 -13.00 -8.33 -6.19
CA PHE A 67 -12.00 -7.43 -6.75
C PHE A 67 -11.44 -7.96 -8.08
N SER A 68 -11.17 -7.01 -8.99
CA SER A 68 -10.48 -7.26 -10.25
C SER A 68 -9.42 -6.17 -10.48
N PHE A 69 -8.15 -6.56 -10.42
CA PHE A 69 -7.01 -5.68 -10.62
C PHE A 69 -6.25 -6.05 -11.89
N LYS A 70 -5.83 -5.04 -12.65
CA LYS A 70 -4.89 -5.18 -13.77
C LYS A 70 -3.55 -4.58 -13.37
N ILE A 71 -2.51 -5.40 -13.29
CA ILE A 71 -1.18 -4.97 -12.87
C ILE A 71 -0.23 -5.08 -14.06
N PRO A 72 0.56 -4.05 -14.42
CA PRO A 72 1.57 -4.17 -15.46
C PRO A 72 2.56 -5.30 -15.16
N ARG A 73 2.78 -6.19 -16.12
CA ARG A 73 3.73 -7.29 -15.99
C ARG A 73 5.19 -6.84 -16.13
N TYR A 74 5.38 -5.76 -16.89
CA TYR A 74 6.69 -5.17 -17.18
C TYR A 74 6.71 -3.70 -16.77
N PRO A 75 6.69 -3.41 -15.46
CA PRO A 75 6.72 -2.04 -14.97
C PRO A 75 8.00 -1.34 -15.42
N LYS A 76 7.87 -0.07 -15.81
CA LYS A 76 9.01 0.80 -16.13
C LYS A 76 9.02 1.96 -15.14
N ILE A 77 10.21 2.35 -14.72
CA ILE A 77 10.41 3.54 -13.90
C ILE A 77 9.89 4.76 -14.68
N ALA A 78 8.88 5.43 -14.14
CA ALA A 78 8.30 6.62 -14.72
C ALA A 78 9.20 7.84 -14.49
N SER A 79 9.12 8.84 -15.36
CA SER A 79 9.85 10.11 -15.20
C SER A 79 9.37 10.92 -13.99
N ARG A 80 8.12 10.70 -13.56
CA ARG A 80 7.51 11.31 -12.38
C ARG A 80 6.79 10.25 -11.56
N THR A 81 6.91 10.36 -10.24
CA THR A 81 6.19 9.51 -9.29
C THR A 81 4.72 9.90 -9.23
N THR A 82 3.84 8.91 -9.09
CA THR A 82 2.40 9.14 -8.83
C THR A 82 2.11 8.89 -7.36
N SER A 83 1.46 9.82 -6.66
CA SER A 83 1.08 9.60 -5.26
C SER A 83 0.11 8.42 -5.14
N VAL A 84 0.30 7.57 -4.13
CA VAL A 84 -0.72 6.59 -3.77
C VAL A 84 -1.91 7.29 -3.09
N PRO A 85 -3.12 6.74 -3.18
CA PRO A 85 -4.23 7.15 -2.32
C PRO A 85 -3.82 7.08 -0.84
N SER A 86 -4.12 8.13 -0.06
CA SER A 86 -3.93 8.06 1.39
C SER A 86 -4.87 7.04 2.05
N ARG A 87 -6.07 6.91 1.48
CA ARG A 87 -7.11 5.95 1.86
C ARG A 87 -7.51 5.15 0.63
N GLY A 88 -7.62 3.84 0.79
CA GLY A 88 -7.95 2.92 -0.30
C GLY A 88 -6.75 2.10 -0.79
N PRO A 89 -6.99 1.16 -1.72
CA PRO A 89 -6.03 0.16 -2.12
C PRO A 89 -4.89 0.74 -2.97
N ILE A 90 -3.68 0.26 -2.69
CA ILE A 90 -2.43 0.67 -3.33
C ILE A 90 -1.70 -0.52 -3.98
N GLY A 91 -2.14 -1.72 -3.68
CA GLY A 91 -1.56 -2.97 -4.14
C GLY A 91 -2.35 -4.17 -3.62
N VAL A 92 -1.89 -5.36 -3.98
CA VAL A 92 -2.49 -6.63 -3.55
C VAL A 92 -1.39 -7.57 -3.05
N ALA A 93 -1.63 -8.17 -1.89
CA ALA A 93 -0.76 -9.18 -1.30
C ALA A 93 -0.90 -10.51 -2.04
N ILE A 94 0.10 -11.38 -1.91
CA ILE A 94 0.10 -12.71 -2.53
C ILE A 94 -1.02 -13.64 -2.02
N ASN A 95 -1.62 -13.34 -0.86
CA ASN A 95 -2.81 -14.05 -0.39
C ASN A 95 -4.14 -13.43 -0.88
N GLY A 96 -4.06 -12.37 -1.70
CA GLY A 96 -5.21 -11.72 -2.32
C GLY A 96 -5.82 -10.59 -1.49
N VAL A 97 -5.37 -10.33 -0.26
CA VAL A 97 -5.79 -9.18 0.54
C VAL A 97 -5.16 -7.90 -0.03
N VAL A 98 -5.88 -6.78 0.00
CA VAL A 98 -5.38 -5.51 -0.52
C VAL A 98 -4.52 -4.77 0.50
N PHE A 99 -3.46 -4.12 0.04
CA PHE A 99 -2.75 -3.11 0.81
C PHE A 99 -3.49 -1.79 0.67
N PHE A 100 -3.69 -1.07 1.76
CA PHE A 100 -4.22 0.28 1.73
C PHE A 100 -3.14 1.33 1.97
N GLY A 101 -3.44 2.57 1.60
CA GLY A 101 -2.68 3.73 2.02
C GLY A 101 -2.60 3.85 3.54
N PRO A 102 -1.75 4.75 4.06
CA PRO A 102 -1.39 4.76 5.48
C PRO A 102 -2.49 5.28 6.41
N GLU A 103 -3.56 5.88 5.89
CA GLU A 103 -4.59 6.53 6.72
C GLU A 103 -5.79 5.62 7.04
N ASP A 104 -6.36 5.80 8.23
CA ASP A 104 -7.69 5.34 8.58
C ASP A 104 -8.79 6.29 8.05
N ARG A 105 -10.07 5.98 8.34
CA ARG A 105 -11.20 6.80 7.87
C ARG A 105 -11.26 8.21 8.50
N GLU A 106 -10.62 8.40 9.65
CA GLU A 106 -10.50 9.70 10.33
C GLU A 106 -9.30 10.53 9.83
N GLY A 107 -8.47 9.98 8.95
CA GLY A 107 -7.27 10.63 8.42
C GLY A 107 -6.05 10.51 9.33
N ASN A 108 -6.10 9.66 10.35
CA ASN A 108 -4.92 9.36 11.19
C ASN A 108 -4.10 8.24 10.57
N ILE A 109 -2.83 8.13 10.95
CA ILE A 109 -2.01 6.98 10.57
C ILE A 109 -2.56 5.72 11.25
N ALA A 110 -3.01 4.75 10.45
CA ALA A 110 -3.75 3.59 10.93
C ALA A 110 -2.92 2.74 11.92
N LEU A 111 -1.60 2.65 11.71
CA LEU A 111 -0.68 1.94 12.61
C LEU A 111 -0.60 2.59 14.00
N GLU A 112 -0.70 3.91 14.08
CA GLU A 112 -0.56 4.67 15.32
C GLU A 112 -1.88 4.74 16.10
N ASN A 113 -3.02 4.57 15.43
CA ASN A 113 -4.35 4.64 16.05
C ASN A 113 -4.85 3.29 16.60
N HIS A 114 -3.96 2.31 16.79
CA HIS A 114 -4.18 0.98 17.41
C HIS A 114 -5.31 0.10 16.84
N GLY A 115 -5.94 0.48 15.73
CA GLY A 115 -7.09 -0.22 15.14
C GLY A 115 -6.76 -1.40 14.23
N LEU A 116 -5.57 -1.99 14.35
CA LEU A 116 -5.07 -3.10 13.52
C LEU A 116 -4.92 -4.39 14.33
N ASP A 117 -5.20 -5.53 13.72
CA ASP A 117 -4.96 -6.84 14.33
C ASP A 117 -3.48 -7.24 14.32
N SER A 118 -3.18 -8.40 14.92
CA SER A 118 -1.83 -8.99 14.92
C SER A 118 -1.24 -9.24 13.52
N CYS A 119 -2.08 -9.33 12.50
CA CYS A 119 -1.70 -9.46 11.09
C CYS A 119 -1.56 -8.10 10.39
N ARG A 120 -1.64 -7.00 11.14
CA ARG A 120 -1.49 -5.61 10.68
C ARG A 120 -2.59 -5.14 9.73
N GLY A 121 -3.77 -5.74 9.83
CA GLY A 121 -4.92 -5.38 9.03
C GLY A 121 -6.18 -5.16 9.84
N HIS A 122 -7.21 -4.65 9.16
CA HIS A 122 -8.55 -4.54 9.72
C HIS A 122 -9.63 -4.42 8.63
N PRO A 123 -10.91 -4.69 8.94
CA PRO A 123 -12.00 -4.52 7.98
C PRO A 123 -12.60 -3.10 8.00
N THR A 124 -12.93 -2.59 6.82
CA THR A 124 -13.83 -1.44 6.63
C THR A 124 -15.29 -1.78 7.00
N PRO A 125 -16.21 -0.80 7.12
CA PRO A 125 -17.63 -1.06 7.35
C PRO A 125 -18.32 -1.93 6.28
N ASN A 126 -17.84 -1.90 5.03
CA ASN A 126 -18.31 -2.77 3.95
C ASN A 126 -17.57 -4.13 3.88
N GLY A 127 -16.77 -4.46 4.90
CA GLY A 127 -16.12 -5.75 5.07
C GLY A 127 -14.86 -5.98 4.24
N VAL A 128 -14.26 -4.92 3.68
CA VAL A 128 -12.96 -5.02 3.00
C VAL A 128 -11.86 -5.12 4.05
N TYR A 129 -11.33 -6.32 4.24
CA TYR A 129 -10.12 -6.51 5.02
C TYR A 129 -8.90 -6.03 4.23
N HIS A 130 -8.00 -5.30 4.88
CA HIS A 130 -6.83 -4.73 4.22
C HIS A 130 -5.68 -4.54 5.21
N TYR A 131 -4.45 -4.52 4.69
CA TYR A 131 -3.24 -4.26 5.46
C TYR A 131 -2.77 -2.81 5.30
N HIS A 132 -2.25 -2.23 6.38
CA HIS A 132 -1.63 -0.90 6.37
C HIS A 132 -0.10 -0.92 6.48
N CYS A 133 0.49 -2.04 6.89
CA CYS A 133 1.93 -2.25 6.99
C CYS A 133 2.27 -3.73 6.78
N THR A 134 3.53 -4.13 6.99
CA THR A 134 4.01 -5.50 6.72
C THR A 134 3.12 -6.55 7.40
N PRO A 135 2.40 -7.38 6.63
CA PRO A 135 1.52 -8.39 7.19
C PRO A 135 2.32 -9.63 7.56
N GLY A 136 2.70 -9.74 8.84
CA GLY A 136 3.46 -10.90 9.36
C GLY A 136 2.75 -12.25 9.25
N CYS A 137 1.47 -12.25 8.84
CA CYS A 137 0.67 -13.44 8.58
C CYS A 137 0.71 -13.90 7.11
N VAL A 138 1.17 -13.05 6.18
CA VAL A 138 1.39 -13.42 4.76
C VAL A 138 2.76 -14.05 4.57
N HIS A 139 3.76 -13.53 5.29
CA HIS A 139 5.13 -14.03 5.24
C HIS A 139 5.86 -13.78 6.56
N ARG A 140 6.91 -14.58 6.82
CA ARG A 140 7.83 -14.43 7.95
C ARG A 140 9.25 -14.19 7.47
N ASP A 141 9.71 -12.97 7.67
CA ASP A 141 11.07 -12.57 7.29
C ASP A 141 12.15 -13.38 8.01
N SER A 142 13.30 -13.50 7.35
CA SER A 142 14.50 -14.15 7.88
C SER A 142 15.57 -13.10 8.16
N SER A 143 16.26 -13.21 9.30
CA SER A 143 17.40 -12.34 9.64
C SER A 143 18.67 -12.62 8.82
N ARG A 144 18.60 -13.52 7.83
CA ARG A 144 19.74 -13.95 7.03
C ARG A 144 19.55 -13.79 5.53
N GLN A 145 18.33 -13.47 5.08
CA GLN A 145 17.99 -13.46 3.67
C GLN A 145 17.12 -12.27 3.34
N HIS A 146 17.21 -11.81 2.10
CA HIS A 146 16.25 -10.90 1.53
C HIS A 146 14.84 -11.47 1.67
N SER A 147 13.89 -10.63 2.05
CA SER A 147 12.47 -11.01 2.10
C SER A 147 12.01 -11.56 0.75
N PRO A 148 11.03 -12.47 0.69
CA PRO A 148 10.35 -12.81 -0.55
C PRO A 148 9.37 -11.70 -0.94
N VAL A 149 8.81 -11.87 -2.14
CA VAL A 149 7.68 -11.08 -2.60
C VAL A 149 6.50 -11.37 -1.68
N ILE A 150 5.88 -10.31 -1.15
CA ILE A 150 4.66 -10.38 -0.35
C ILE A 150 3.46 -9.79 -1.08
N GLY A 151 3.67 -9.14 -2.23
CA GLY A 151 2.61 -8.64 -3.09
C GLY A 151 3.11 -7.82 -4.27
N TYR A 152 2.16 -7.15 -4.92
CA TYR A 152 2.36 -6.33 -6.11
C TYR A 152 1.69 -4.98 -5.92
N ALA A 153 2.43 -3.91 -6.18
CA ALA A 153 1.87 -2.57 -6.27
C ALA A 153 1.11 -2.41 -7.59
N PHE A 154 0.13 -1.52 -7.64
CA PHE A 154 -0.69 -1.33 -8.85
C PHE A 154 0.05 -0.74 -10.05
N ASP A 155 1.28 -0.25 -9.86
CA ASP A 155 2.18 0.17 -10.93
C ASP A 155 3.03 -0.98 -11.52
N GLY A 156 2.89 -2.20 -10.99
CA GLY A 156 3.52 -3.41 -11.51
C GLY A 156 4.74 -3.87 -10.74
N PHE A 157 5.35 -3.00 -9.92
CA PHE A 157 6.53 -3.40 -9.16
C PHE A 157 6.16 -4.31 -7.98
N LYS A 158 7.04 -5.26 -7.70
CA LYS A 158 6.91 -6.19 -6.57
C LYS A 158 7.08 -5.45 -5.24
N ILE A 159 6.38 -5.92 -4.23
CA ILE A 159 6.49 -5.49 -2.84
C ILE A 159 7.13 -6.64 -2.05
N TYR A 160 8.21 -6.34 -1.35
CA TYR A 160 8.96 -7.25 -0.51
C TYR A 160 8.73 -6.92 0.98
N GLY A 161 9.03 -7.90 1.85
CA GLY A 161 9.03 -7.74 3.30
C GLY A 161 10.09 -6.75 3.82
N LEU A 162 10.36 -6.80 5.13
CA LEU A 162 11.21 -5.79 5.80
C LEU A 162 12.70 -5.89 5.45
N GLN A 163 13.15 -7.05 5.00
CA GLN A 163 14.57 -7.38 4.89
C GLN A 163 15.07 -7.27 3.46
N GLY A 164 16.17 -6.55 3.29
CA GLY A 164 17.01 -6.55 2.09
C GLY A 164 18.12 -7.60 2.16
N GLU A 165 19.16 -7.40 1.37
CA GLU A 165 20.27 -8.35 1.24
C GLU A 165 20.93 -8.67 2.59
N GLY A 166 21.26 -9.94 2.81
CA GLY A 166 21.83 -10.41 4.09
C GLY A 166 20.88 -10.37 5.29
N GLY A 167 19.58 -10.11 5.09
CA GLY A 167 18.58 -10.12 6.17
C GLY A 167 18.60 -8.86 7.05
N GLN A 168 19.10 -7.75 6.50
CA GLN A 168 19.07 -6.44 7.14
C GLN A 168 18.06 -5.53 6.44
N PRO A 169 17.41 -4.58 7.15
CA PRO A 169 16.55 -3.60 6.51
C PRO A 169 17.31 -2.82 5.42
N PRO A 170 16.73 -2.60 4.22
CA PRO A 170 17.41 -1.87 3.16
C PRO A 170 17.70 -0.42 3.59
N ALA A 171 18.97 -0.01 3.50
CA ALA A 171 19.39 1.34 3.89
C ALA A 171 19.23 2.39 2.78
N ASN A 172 18.99 1.97 1.54
CA ASN A 172 19.00 2.80 0.33
C ASN A 172 17.63 2.97 -0.32
N LEU A 173 16.55 2.97 0.48
CA LEU A 173 15.19 3.19 -0.02
C LEU A 173 14.99 4.65 -0.47
N ASP A 174 14.30 4.83 -1.59
CA ASP A 174 13.84 6.11 -2.08
C ASP A 174 12.58 6.59 -1.34
N LYS A 175 12.10 7.79 -1.68
CA LYS A 175 10.89 8.39 -1.06
C LYS A 175 9.61 7.56 -1.20
N CYS A 176 9.58 6.61 -2.14
CA CYS A 176 8.45 5.73 -2.39
C CYS A 176 8.57 4.40 -1.65
N ASN A 177 9.60 4.20 -0.80
CA ASN A 177 9.94 2.92 -0.17
C ASN A 177 10.47 1.86 -1.13
N GLY A 178 11.10 2.25 -2.24
CA GLY A 178 11.73 1.29 -3.15
C GLY A 178 13.18 1.59 -3.45
N HIS A 179 13.86 0.62 -4.04
CA HIS A 179 15.22 0.75 -4.51
C HIS A 179 15.46 -0.18 -5.71
N THR A 180 16.63 -0.09 -6.32
CA THR A 180 17.04 -0.98 -7.41
C THR A 180 18.25 -1.78 -6.96
N ASP A 181 18.22 -3.09 -7.18
CA ASP A 181 19.39 -3.97 -7.06
C ASP A 181 19.65 -4.76 -8.34
N GLU A 182 20.80 -5.43 -8.37
CA GLU A 182 21.14 -6.39 -9.40
C GLU A 182 20.32 -7.67 -9.21
N GLY A 183 19.56 -8.06 -10.23
CA GLY A 183 18.74 -9.27 -10.25
C GLY A 183 17.24 -9.04 -10.08
N ARG A 184 16.80 -8.17 -9.15
CA ARG A 184 15.36 -7.89 -8.95
C ARG A 184 14.90 -6.65 -9.70
N GLY A 185 15.83 -5.76 -10.05
CA GLY A 185 15.49 -4.45 -10.61
C GLY A 185 14.84 -3.56 -9.55
N TYR A 186 14.08 -2.54 -9.97
CA TYR A 186 13.37 -1.69 -9.02
C TYR A 186 12.25 -2.47 -8.33
N HIS A 187 12.15 -2.36 -7.00
CA HIS A 187 11.10 -2.98 -6.20
C HIS A 187 10.88 -2.20 -4.91
N TYR A 188 9.72 -2.41 -4.27
CA TYR A 188 9.40 -1.82 -2.98
C TYR A 188 9.75 -2.75 -1.83
N HIS A 189 10.05 -2.16 -0.69
CA HIS A 189 10.08 -2.82 0.60
C HIS A 189 9.03 -2.21 1.51
N THR A 190 8.33 -3.09 2.22
CA THR A 190 7.66 -2.65 3.44
C THR A 190 8.69 -2.26 4.51
N THR A 191 8.31 -1.38 5.42
CA THR A 191 9.18 -0.82 6.46
C THR A 191 8.44 -0.70 7.78
N GLU A 192 9.16 -0.70 8.89
CA GLU A 192 8.57 -0.41 10.21
C GLU A 192 8.17 1.07 10.35
N GLY A 193 8.85 1.96 9.62
CA GLY A 193 8.53 3.40 9.57
C GLY A 193 7.59 3.76 8.41
N PHE A 194 7.02 4.96 8.47
CA PHE A 194 6.26 5.54 7.37
C PHE A 194 7.11 5.59 6.07
N PRO A 195 6.57 5.28 4.88
CA PRO A 195 5.15 5.03 4.53
C PRO A 195 4.65 3.59 4.73
N PHE A 196 5.40 2.74 5.44
CA PHE A 196 5.10 1.35 5.79
C PHE A 196 5.01 0.35 4.64
N VAL A 197 4.28 0.68 3.56
CA VAL A 197 4.15 -0.16 2.36
C VAL A 197 4.79 0.54 1.17
N LEU A 198 4.16 1.58 0.60
CA LEU A 198 4.80 2.48 -0.36
C LEU A 198 4.18 3.88 -0.31
N GLY A 199 5.03 4.90 -0.51
CA GLY A 199 4.61 6.31 -0.43
C GLY A 199 4.17 6.89 -1.77
N CYS A 200 4.56 6.26 -2.87
CA CYS A 200 4.21 6.64 -4.22
C CYS A 200 4.49 5.49 -5.18
N TYR A 201 3.82 5.51 -6.34
CA TYR A 201 4.18 4.68 -7.47
C TYR A 201 5.39 5.28 -8.20
N ARG A 202 6.42 4.46 -8.39
CA ARG A 202 7.61 4.72 -9.21
C ARG A 202 7.36 4.37 -10.67
N GLY A 203 6.43 3.45 -10.95
CA GLY A 203 5.95 3.13 -12.28
C GLY A 203 4.67 3.88 -12.64
N THR A 204 3.97 3.36 -13.66
CA THR A 204 2.69 3.91 -14.12
C THR A 204 1.56 2.94 -13.79
N PRO A 205 0.71 3.25 -12.80
CA PRO A 205 -0.41 2.37 -12.46
C PRO A 205 -1.49 2.38 -13.54
N ILE A 206 -2.16 1.23 -13.71
CA ILE A 206 -3.31 1.11 -14.61
C ILE A 206 -4.54 1.67 -13.87
N ALA A 207 -5.16 2.72 -14.43
CA ALA A 207 -6.30 3.45 -13.84
C ALA A 207 -7.38 2.53 -13.24
N ALA A 208 -7.78 1.49 -13.98
CA ALA A 208 -8.82 0.56 -13.55
C ALA A 208 -8.53 -0.17 -12.22
N SER A 209 -7.27 -0.23 -11.80
CA SER A 209 -6.81 -0.98 -10.62
C SER A 209 -6.72 -0.13 -9.35
N TYR A 210 -6.63 1.20 -9.48
CA TYR A 210 -6.57 2.12 -8.33
C TYR A 210 -7.71 3.15 -8.30
N ASP A 211 -8.65 3.11 -9.26
CA ASP A 211 -9.78 4.03 -9.32
C ASP A 211 -10.85 3.70 -8.26
N ARG A 212 -11.34 4.76 -7.61
CA ARG A 212 -12.24 4.73 -6.45
C ARG A 212 -13.61 4.11 -6.72
N ASN A 213 -13.99 3.94 -7.99
CA ASN A 213 -15.33 3.44 -8.37
C ASN A 213 -15.53 1.92 -8.21
N GLN A 214 -14.48 1.12 -7.97
CA GLN A 214 -14.65 -0.28 -7.57
C GLN A 214 -14.98 -0.44 -6.07
N GLN A 215 -14.89 0.65 -5.30
CA GLN A 215 -15.26 0.69 -3.89
C GLN A 215 -16.65 1.31 -3.80
N GLY A 216 -17.63 0.58 -3.25
CA GLY A 216 -18.98 1.09 -3.03
C GLY A 216 -18.97 2.53 -2.52
N ARG A 217 -19.61 3.42 -3.27
CA ARG A 217 -19.64 4.87 -2.99
C ARG A 217 -20.08 5.14 -1.55
N SER A 218 -19.17 5.57 -0.69
CA SER A 218 -19.55 6.41 0.45
C SER A 218 -19.79 7.82 -0.10
N ARG A 219 -20.99 8.36 0.12
CA ARG A 219 -21.50 9.58 -0.52
C ARG A 219 -20.96 10.89 0.10
N ASP A 220 -20.00 10.86 1.01
CA ASP A 220 -19.72 12.04 1.85
C ASP A 220 -18.38 12.77 1.65
N GLU A 221 -17.54 12.41 0.67
CA GLU A 221 -16.26 13.12 0.48
C GLU A 221 -16.35 14.29 -0.51
N ARG A 222 -17.29 15.22 -0.27
CA ARG A 222 -17.30 16.53 -0.95
C ARG A 222 -16.71 17.60 -0.03
N GLY A 223 -15.39 17.71 -0.07
CA GLY A 223 -14.67 18.92 0.30
C GLY A 223 -13.63 18.75 1.42
N GLN A 224 -12.35 18.83 1.04
CA GLN A 224 -11.36 19.70 1.69
C GLN A 224 -10.03 19.63 0.92
N ARG A 225 -9.72 20.74 0.23
CA ARG A 225 -8.36 21.19 -0.10
C ARG A 225 -7.82 21.85 1.19
N SER A 226 -6.54 21.97 1.55
CA SER A 226 -5.22 21.68 0.96
C SER A 226 -4.18 22.18 1.98
N GLY A 227 -3.09 21.45 2.23
CA GLY A 227 -1.83 21.97 2.79
C GLY A 227 -1.65 22.04 4.33
N GLY A 228 -2.72 22.10 5.11
CA GLY A 228 -2.66 22.09 6.58
C GLY A 228 -2.50 20.68 7.17
N ASP A 229 -3.21 19.71 6.58
CA ASP A 229 -3.32 18.34 7.12
C ASP A 229 -2.05 17.51 6.86
N SER A 230 -1.34 17.77 5.76
CA SER A 230 -0.09 17.07 5.41
C SER A 230 1.04 17.30 6.42
N MET A 231 1.05 18.44 7.11
CA MET A 231 2.08 18.74 8.10
C MET A 231 1.88 17.96 9.39
N ARG A 232 0.64 17.91 9.89
CA ARG A 232 0.31 17.09 11.05
C ARG A 232 0.53 15.60 10.73
N GLN A 233 0.05 15.19 9.56
CA GLN A 233 0.12 13.82 9.07
C GLN A 233 1.53 13.27 8.88
N TYR A 234 2.41 13.97 8.17
CA TYR A 234 3.72 13.41 7.83
C TYR A 234 4.80 13.75 8.86
N CYS A 235 4.60 14.83 9.62
CA CYS A 235 5.66 15.38 10.45
C CYS A 235 5.44 15.19 11.94
N ASP A 236 4.31 14.69 12.43
CA ASP A 236 4.06 14.60 13.88
C ASP A 236 5.01 13.65 14.60
N ALA A 237 5.30 12.47 14.04
CA ALA A 237 6.27 11.55 14.63
C ALA A 237 7.68 12.16 14.70
N GLY A 238 8.15 12.77 13.60
CA GLY A 238 9.42 13.50 13.57
C GLY A 238 9.43 14.71 14.51
N ARG A 239 8.32 15.44 14.58
CA ARG A 239 8.14 16.58 15.48
C ARG A 239 8.26 16.17 16.94
N GLN A 240 7.54 15.13 17.36
CA GLN A 240 7.58 14.65 18.74
C GLN A 240 8.98 14.20 19.16
N ARG A 241 9.74 13.61 18.23
CA ARG A 241 11.09 13.10 18.48
C ARG A 241 12.17 14.18 18.50
N TYR A 242 12.15 15.10 17.54
CA TYR A 242 13.24 16.05 17.31
C TYR A 242 12.92 17.49 17.75
N CYS A 243 11.64 17.77 18.05
CA CYS A 243 11.15 19.04 18.54
C CYS A 243 10.14 18.83 19.69
N PRO A 244 10.51 18.11 20.77
CA PRO A 244 9.58 17.80 21.85
C PRO A 244 9.12 19.04 22.61
N ASN A 245 7.94 18.97 23.22
CA ASN A 245 7.38 19.98 24.13
C ASN A 245 7.17 21.40 23.55
N MET A 246 7.22 21.59 22.22
CA MET A 246 6.86 22.89 21.63
C MET A 246 5.42 22.87 21.10
N PRO A 247 4.58 23.85 21.50
CA PRO A 247 3.25 24.02 20.94
C PRO A 247 3.31 24.54 19.50
N PRO A 248 2.22 24.42 18.72
CA PRO A 248 2.14 24.99 17.38
C PRO A 248 2.50 26.48 17.36
N SER A 249 3.63 26.81 16.75
CA SER A 249 4.24 28.15 16.78
C SER A 249 5.25 28.31 15.65
N ARG A 250 5.71 29.54 15.41
CA ARG A 250 6.80 29.82 14.47
C ARG A 250 8.10 29.11 14.88
N GLU A 251 8.38 29.07 16.18
CA GLU A 251 9.57 28.43 16.75
C GLU A 251 9.56 26.91 16.55
N MET A 252 8.39 26.29 16.69
CA MET A 252 8.18 24.89 16.34
C MET A 252 8.48 24.64 14.85
N MET A 253 7.93 25.45 13.95
CA MET A 253 8.21 25.30 12.51
C MET A 253 9.69 25.49 12.16
N GLU A 254 10.39 26.40 12.83
CA GLU A 254 11.83 26.58 12.66
C GLU A 254 12.63 25.38 13.20
N CYS A 255 12.22 24.78 14.32
CA CYS A 255 12.79 23.54 14.82
C CYS A 255 12.65 22.39 13.81
N MET A 256 11.45 22.23 13.25
CA MET A 256 11.17 21.20 12.25
C MET A 256 12.00 21.38 10.97
N LYS A 257 12.17 22.63 10.52
CA LYS A 257 13.03 22.95 9.36
C LYS A 257 14.51 22.68 9.63
N ARG A 258 15.02 22.97 10.83
CA ARG A 258 16.42 22.63 11.22
C ARG A 258 16.66 21.12 11.23
N ASN A 259 15.66 20.34 11.62
CA ASN A 259 15.71 18.88 11.68
C ASN A 259 15.16 18.19 10.42
N GLN A 260 14.88 18.92 9.34
CA GLN A 260 14.14 18.38 8.19
C GLN A 260 14.78 17.13 7.57
N ASN A 261 16.11 17.03 7.57
CA ASN A 261 16.83 15.88 7.02
C ASN A 261 16.63 14.59 7.84
N ASN A 262 16.18 14.72 9.09
CA ASN A 262 15.84 13.60 9.97
C ASN A 262 14.37 13.18 9.85
N PHE A 263 13.58 13.87 9.01
CA PHE A 263 12.14 13.64 8.84
C PHE A 263 11.88 12.82 7.56
N SER A 264 10.70 12.20 7.45
CA SER A 264 10.29 11.45 6.26
C SER A 264 10.30 12.34 5.01
N ALA A 265 10.50 11.77 3.82
CA ALA A 265 10.53 12.52 2.57
C ALA A 265 9.21 13.29 2.31
N GLN A 266 8.08 12.71 2.72
CA GLN A 266 6.75 13.34 2.64
C GLN A 266 6.64 14.51 3.61
N CYS A 267 7.24 14.40 4.79
CA CYS A 267 7.31 15.51 5.72
C CYS A 267 8.25 16.61 5.25
N GLN A 268 9.41 16.27 4.68
CA GLN A 268 10.30 17.23 4.04
C GLN A 268 9.57 17.99 2.93
N GLN A 269 8.84 17.27 2.08
CA GLN A 269 8.01 17.86 1.03
C GLN A 269 6.86 18.70 1.60
N ALA A 270 6.22 18.28 2.70
CA ALA A 270 5.19 19.05 3.38
C ALA A 270 5.77 20.34 3.99
N LEU A 271 6.94 20.27 4.62
CA LEU A 271 7.68 21.42 5.18
C LEU A 271 8.08 22.43 4.11
N GLN A 272 8.46 21.97 2.92
CA GLN A 272 8.81 22.81 1.77
C GLN A 272 7.58 23.52 1.18
N ASN A 273 6.42 22.85 1.17
CA ASN A 273 5.18 23.39 0.60
C ASN A 273 4.33 24.17 1.61
N HIS A 274 4.69 24.14 2.90
CA HIS A 274 3.93 24.82 3.94
C HIS A 274 4.02 26.34 3.79
N ARG A 275 2.88 26.97 3.46
CA ARG A 275 2.73 28.43 3.48
C ARG A 275 2.14 28.86 4.83
N PRO A 276 2.76 29.81 5.55
CA PRO A 276 2.17 30.33 6.77
C PRO A 276 0.80 30.95 6.47
N PRO A 277 -0.18 30.84 7.38
CA PRO A 277 -1.49 31.44 7.17
C PRO A 277 -1.36 32.96 6.93
N PRO A 278 -2.17 33.54 6.03
CA PRO A 278 -2.12 34.97 5.77
C PRO A 278 -2.64 35.72 7.00
N GLY A 279 -1.72 36.24 7.82
CA GLY A 279 -2.10 36.99 9.02
C GLY A 279 -1.08 37.02 10.15
N SER A 280 0.17 37.37 9.86
CA SER A 280 1.07 37.96 10.89
C SER A 280 2.06 38.93 10.25
N ARG A 281 1.54 39.90 9.49
CA ARG A 281 2.28 41.16 9.32
C ARG A 281 2.22 41.87 10.66
N ARG A 282 3.35 41.93 11.37
CA ARG A 282 3.53 42.83 12.51
C ARG A 282 3.27 44.27 12.04
N GLY A 283 2.53 45.02 12.85
CA GLY A 283 2.59 46.48 12.80
C GLY A 283 4.04 46.96 12.92
N ARG A 284 4.33 48.05 12.20
CA ARG A 284 5.34 49.01 12.65
C ARG A 284 4.75 49.82 13.78
#